data_AF-C7N2T5-F1
#
_entry.id   AF-C7N2T5-F1
#
_cell.length_a   1.000
_cell.length_b   1.000
_cell.length_c   1.000
_cell.angle_alpha   90.00
_cell.angle_beta   90.00
_cell.angle_gamma   90.00
#
_symmetry.space_group_name_H-M   'P 1'
#
loop_
_entity.id
_entity.type
_entity.pdbx_description
1 polymer ?
#
loop_
_entity_poly.entity_id
_entity_poly.type
_entity_poly.pdbx_seq_one_letter_code
_entity_poly.pdbx_strand_id
1 'polypeptide(L)'
;MAFDFKKEYRDLYRPKTTPSVVQVPPMCFLAVEGEGDPNQQDGAYQHALSLLYAVAYTLKMSYKTDYAIDGFYEYVVPPLEGFWWQPGVAGVDPTDKASFRWLSVIRVPEFITEADFTWAKAEAQRKKKLDCSPVQLIEIDEGLCVQCMHVGPYDDEPATAEAMHRFAAEAGYVPDFTDARRHHEIYLSDPRKADPAKMKTVVRHPVRPV
;
A
#
# COMPACT_ATOMS: atom_id res chain seq x y z
N MET A 1 -10.41 -7.03 -21.76
CA MET A 1 -9.11 -7.16 -21.05
C MET A 1 -9.31 -6.53 -19.69
N ALA A 2 -8.85 -7.17 -18.61
CA ALA A 2 -9.03 -6.60 -17.27
C ALA A 2 -8.20 -5.30 -17.12
N PHE A 3 -8.77 -4.30 -16.46
CA PHE A 3 -8.10 -3.05 -16.12
C PHE A 3 -6.93 -3.32 -15.17
N ASP A 4 -5.76 -2.74 -15.45
CA ASP A 4 -4.53 -2.95 -14.68
C ASP A 4 -3.98 -1.60 -14.21
N PHE A 5 -4.18 -1.30 -12.92
CA PHE A 5 -3.75 -0.05 -12.30
C PHE A 5 -2.26 0.24 -12.52
N LYS A 6 -1.40 -0.78 -12.59
CA LYS A 6 0.04 -0.60 -12.83
C LYS A 6 0.38 -0.19 -14.26
N LYS A 7 -0.54 -0.42 -15.20
CA LYS A 7 -0.40 -0.03 -16.61
C LYS A 7 -1.03 1.32 -16.88
N GLU A 8 -2.17 1.59 -16.26
CA GLU A 8 -2.91 2.85 -16.46
C GLU A 8 -2.29 4.00 -15.65
N TYR A 9 -1.91 3.75 -14.40
CA TYR A 9 -1.32 4.74 -13.50
C TYR A 9 0.21 4.57 -13.40
N ARG A 10 0.90 4.64 -14.54
CA ARG A 10 2.34 4.37 -14.61
C ARG A 10 3.17 5.27 -13.71
N ASP A 11 2.79 6.52 -13.58
CA ASP A 11 3.52 7.47 -12.75
C ASP A 11 3.45 7.10 -11.26
N LEU A 12 2.40 6.39 -10.82
CA LEU A 12 2.24 5.97 -9.43
C LEU A 12 2.91 4.60 -9.14
N TYR A 13 2.87 3.69 -10.11
CA TYR A 13 3.31 2.30 -9.90
C TYR A 13 4.63 1.94 -10.57
N ARG A 14 5.17 2.81 -11.42
CA ARG A 14 6.41 2.56 -12.19
C ARG A 14 7.31 3.81 -12.27
N PRO A 15 7.67 4.44 -11.13
CA PRO A 15 8.71 5.46 -11.14
C PRO A 15 10.05 4.89 -11.62
N LYS A 16 10.97 5.80 -11.96
CA LYS A 16 12.36 5.47 -12.25
C LYS A 16 13.11 5.16 -10.94
N THR A 17 14.32 4.61 -11.08
CA THR A 17 15.28 4.47 -9.97
C THR A 17 15.97 5.80 -9.61
N THR A 18 15.61 6.88 -10.31
CA THR A 18 15.95 8.25 -9.95
C THR A 18 14.73 8.90 -9.29
N PRO A 19 14.91 9.62 -8.16
CA PRO A 19 13.79 10.27 -7.47
C PRO A 19 13.01 11.24 -8.38
N SER A 20 11.72 11.40 -8.06
CA SER A 20 10.82 12.33 -8.76
C SER A 20 9.73 12.82 -7.81
N VAL A 21 9.27 14.05 -8.02
CA VAL A 21 8.06 14.57 -7.34
C VAL A 21 6.82 14.04 -8.05
N VAL A 22 5.79 13.70 -7.28
CA VAL A 22 4.51 13.20 -7.77
C VAL A 22 3.36 13.81 -6.97
N GLN A 23 2.26 14.15 -7.65
CA GLN A 23 0.99 14.44 -6.99
C GLN A 23 0.14 13.17 -7.01
N VAL A 24 -0.12 12.62 -5.83
CA VAL A 24 -0.98 11.45 -5.66
C VAL A 24 -2.40 11.95 -5.39
N PRO A 25 -3.39 11.58 -6.23
CA PRO A 25 -4.79 11.94 -5.97
C PRO A 25 -5.36 11.08 -4.82
N PRO A 26 -6.50 11.50 -4.23
CA PRO A 26 -7.26 10.63 -3.33
C PRO A 26 -7.58 9.28 -3.98
N MET A 27 -7.43 8.20 -3.23
CA MET A 27 -7.74 6.84 -3.68
C MET A 27 -8.41 6.04 -2.57
N CYS A 28 -9.27 5.11 -2.98
CA CYS A 28 -9.95 4.18 -2.08
C CYS A 28 -9.11 2.91 -1.87
N PHE A 29 -9.04 2.46 -0.62
CA PHE A 29 -8.27 1.31 -0.20
C PHE A 29 -9.07 0.41 0.74
N LEU A 30 -8.88 -0.89 0.60
CA LEU A 30 -9.07 -1.80 1.73
C LEU A 30 -7.86 -1.66 2.65
N ALA A 31 -8.09 -1.56 3.95
CA ALA A 31 -7.03 -1.30 4.92
C ALA A 31 -7.17 -2.16 6.18
N VAL A 32 -6.02 -2.56 6.74
CA VAL A 32 -5.92 -3.16 8.08
C VAL A 32 -4.74 -2.50 8.80
N GLU A 33 -5.00 -1.94 9.97
CA GLU A 33 -3.99 -1.35 10.85
C GLU A 33 -3.45 -2.39 11.83
N GLY A 34 -2.17 -2.28 12.19
CA GLY A 34 -1.55 -3.09 13.21
C GLY A 34 -0.18 -2.58 13.64
N GLU A 35 0.48 -3.37 14.46
CA GLU A 35 1.81 -3.07 14.99
C GLU A 35 2.67 -4.34 15.09
N GLY A 36 3.97 -4.14 15.25
CA GLY A 36 4.97 -5.20 15.41
C GLY A 36 5.71 -5.58 14.12
N ASP A 37 6.68 -6.47 14.28
CA ASP A 37 7.60 -6.88 13.22
C ASP A 37 6.88 -7.67 12.12
N PRO A 38 6.89 -7.18 10.86
CA PRO A 38 6.20 -7.84 9.75
C PRO A 38 6.79 -9.20 9.36
N ASN A 39 7.99 -9.52 9.86
CA ASN A 39 8.68 -10.79 9.59
C ASN A 39 8.28 -11.91 10.55
N GLN A 40 7.49 -11.63 11.59
CA GLN A 40 7.03 -12.65 12.53
C GLN A 40 6.13 -13.67 11.81
N GLN A 41 6.55 -14.93 11.88
CA GLN A 41 5.76 -16.04 11.37
C GLN A 41 4.46 -16.15 12.14
N ASP A 42 3.34 -16.30 11.41
CA ASP A 42 1.99 -16.34 11.98
C ASP A 42 1.65 -15.09 12.83
N GLY A 43 2.35 -13.97 12.58
CA GLY A 43 2.18 -12.71 13.28
C GLY A 43 1.02 -11.86 12.75
N ALA A 44 0.79 -10.73 13.43
CA ALA A 44 -0.31 -9.79 13.12
C ALA A 44 -0.30 -9.33 11.66
N TYR A 45 0.88 -9.07 11.08
CA TYR A 45 1.02 -8.62 9.70
C TYR A 45 0.55 -9.69 8.70
N GLN A 46 1.00 -10.95 8.85
CA GLN A 46 0.57 -12.04 7.97
C GLN A 46 -0.93 -12.31 8.06
N HIS A 47 -1.50 -12.18 9.26
CA HIS A 47 -2.95 -12.25 9.45
C HIS A 47 -3.68 -11.12 8.71
N ALA A 48 -3.22 -9.86 8.87
CA ALA A 48 -3.78 -8.71 8.17
C ALA A 48 -3.78 -8.88 6.64
N LEU A 49 -2.68 -9.37 6.06
CA LEU A 49 -2.61 -9.64 4.61
C LEU A 49 -3.65 -10.69 4.19
N SER A 50 -3.84 -11.73 5.00
CA SER A 50 -4.82 -12.78 4.72
C SER A 50 -6.25 -12.23 4.68
N LEU A 51 -6.58 -11.30 5.58
CA LEU A 51 -7.88 -10.61 5.60
C LEU A 51 -8.06 -9.69 4.39
N LEU A 52 -7.06 -8.84 4.09
CA LEU A 52 -7.08 -7.93 2.95
C LEU A 52 -7.31 -8.67 1.63
N TYR A 53 -6.53 -9.72 1.37
CA TYR A 53 -6.69 -10.50 0.15
C TYR A 53 -8.01 -11.27 0.11
N ALA A 54 -8.53 -11.74 1.24
CA ALA A 54 -9.85 -12.39 1.27
C ALA A 54 -10.97 -11.45 0.83
N VAL A 55 -10.96 -10.19 1.29
CA VAL A 55 -11.97 -9.19 0.90
C VAL A 55 -11.72 -8.69 -0.53
N ALA A 56 -10.48 -8.36 -0.89
CA ALA A 56 -10.13 -7.86 -2.22
C ALA A 56 -10.51 -8.84 -3.35
N TYR A 57 -10.23 -10.13 -3.16
CA TYR A 57 -10.63 -11.15 -4.14
C TYR A 57 -12.13 -11.43 -4.14
N THR A 58 -12.83 -11.25 -3.02
CA THR A 58 -14.29 -11.35 -2.98
C THR A 58 -14.93 -10.25 -3.82
N LEU A 59 -14.50 -8.99 -3.68
CA LEU A 59 -14.94 -7.88 -4.52
C LEU A 59 -14.65 -8.13 -6.00
N LYS A 60 -13.41 -8.51 -6.31
CA LYS A 60 -12.97 -8.80 -7.68
C LYS A 60 -13.81 -9.89 -8.34
N MET A 61 -14.29 -10.87 -7.58
CA MET A 61 -14.99 -12.05 -8.08
C MET A 61 -16.51 -11.96 -7.93
N SER A 62 -17.04 -10.79 -7.56
CA SER A 62 -18.48 -10.51 -7.45
C SER A 62 -19.25 -10.84 -8.74
N TYR A 63 -18.65 -10.58 -9.91
CA TYR A 63 -19.24 -10.94 -11.21
C TYR A 63 -19.47 -12.44 -11.44
N LYS A 64 -18.95 -13.31 -10.55
CA LYS A 64 -19.18 -14.75 -10.53
C LYS A 64 -20.18 -15.18 -9.46
N THR A 65 -20.83 -14.24 -8.78
CA THR A 65 -21.90 -14.48 -7.81
C THR A 65 -23.20 -13.85 -8.31
N ASP A 66 -24.23 -13.90 -7.47
CA ASP A 66 -25.52 -13.24 -7.66
C ASP A 66 -25.50 -11.75 -7.23
N TYR A 67 -24.35 -11.23 -6.81
CA TYR A 67 -24.17 -9.86 -6.36
C TYR A 67 -23.53 -9.03 -7.46
N ALA A 68 -24.29 -8.10 -8.04
CA ALA A 68 -23.82 -7.19 -9.07
C ALA A 68 -23.41 -5.85 -8.44
N ILE A 69 -22.13 -5.49 -8.60
CA ILE A 69 -21.60 -4.18 -8.22
C ILE A 69 -21.91 -3.20 -9.37
N ASP A 70 -22.47 -2.04 -9.04
CA ASP A 70 -22.75 -1.01 -10.04
C ASP A 70 -21.45 -0.45 -10.63
N GLY A 71 -21.43 -0.18 -11.94
CA GLY A 71 -20.24 0.28 -12.64
C GLY A 71 -19.07 -0.72 -12.73
N PHE A 72 -19.27 -1.98 -12.34
CA PHE A 72 -18.20 -2.97 -12.31
C PHE A 72 -17.54 -3.18 -13.68
N TYR A 73 -16.21 -3.14 -13.68
CA TYR A 73 -15.37 -3.69 -14.73
C TYR A 73 -14.40 -4.71 -14.15
N GLU A 74 -14.00 -5.71 -14.93
CA GLU A 74 -12.97 -6.64 -14.51
C GLU A 74 -11.62 -5.92 -14.34
N TYR A 75 -10.97 -6.10 -13.20
CA TYR A 75 -9.65 -5.53 -12.90
C TYR A 75 -8.69 -6.58 -12.35
N VAL A 76 -7.39 -6.26 -12.43
CA VAL A 76 -6.32 -6.97 -11.73
C VAL A 76 -6.20 -6.37 -10.33
N VAL A 77 -6.17 -7.20 -9.29
CA VAL A 77 -5.94 -6.73 -7.92
C VAL A 77 -4.60 -5.96 -7.88
N PRO A 78 -4.58 -4.69 -7.44
CA PRO A 78 -3.35 -3.92 -7.35
C PRO A 78 -2.32 -4.55 -6.41
N PRO A 79 -1.05 -4.11 -6.47
CA PRO A 79 -0.05 -4.46 -5.47
C PRO A 79 -0.54 -4.24 -4.05
N LEU A 80 0.05 -4.99 -3.12
CA LEU A 80 -0.01 -4.61 -1.72
C LEU A 80 0.76 -3.30 -1.54
N GLU A 81 0.23 -2.42 -0.70
CA GLU A 81 0.91 -1.20 -0.27
C GLU A 81 0.92 -1.15 1.26
N GLY A 82 1.88 -0.43 1.84
CA GLY A 82 2.06 -0.33 3.29
C GLY A 82 2.45 1.07 3.69
N PHE A 83 1.72 1.65 4.63
CA PHE A 83 2.14 2.86 5.33
C PHE A 83 2.79 2.47 6.65
N TRP A 84 3.96 3.06 6.94
CA TRP A 84 4.78 2.70 8.09
C TRP A 84 5.15 3.92 8.93
N TRP A 85 5.20 3.74 10.24
CA TRP A 85 5.66 4.74 11.18
C TRP A 85 6.10 4.14 12.50
N GLN A 86 6.87 4.91 13.27
CA GLN A 86 7.21 4.60 14.65
C GLN A 86 6.96 5.82 15.54
N PRO A 87 6.36 5.64 16.73
CA PRO A 87 6.22 6.72 17.69
C PRO A 87 7.57 7.36 18.03
N GLY A 88 7.67 8.68 17.88
CA GLY A 88 8.89 9.43 18.19
C GLY A 88 10.01 9.37 17.14
N VAL A 89 9.76 8.73 15.99
CA VAL A 89 10.71 8.65 14.87
C VAL A 89 10.14 9.39 13.67
N ALA A 90 10.94 10.25 13.03
CA ALA A 90 10.59 10.86 11.75
C ALA A 90 10.84 9.84 10.63
N GLY A 91 9.77 9.25 10.10
CA GLY A 91 9.86 8.13 9.16
C GLY A 91 9.89 6.79 9.90
N VAL A 92 10.90 5.97 9.60
CA VAL A 92 11.12 4.64 10.22
C VAL A 92 12.61 4.38 10.45
N ASP A 93 12.91 3.67 11.54
CA ASP A 93 14.20 3.06 11.88
C ASP A 93 14.10 1.55 11.62
N PRO A 94 14.74 1.03 10.56
CA PRO A 94 14.65 -0.37 10.17
C PRO A 94 15.29 -1.34 11.16
N THR A 95 16.02 -0.86 12.17
CA THR A 95 16.69 -1.70 13.17
C THR A 95 15.77 -2.13 14.31
N ASP A 96 14.70 -1.37 14.60
CA ASP A 96 13.71 -1.67 15.64
C ASP A 96 12.34 -2.01 15.03
N LYS A 97 12.29 -3.13 14.31
CA LYS A 97 11.06 -3.61 13.64
C LYS A 97 9.93 -3.93 14.63
N ALA A 98 10.23 -4.13 15.92
CA ALA A 98 9.24 -4.46 16.95
C ALA A 98 8.34 -3.27 17.32
N SER A 99 8.81 -2.03 17.16
CA SER A 99 8.02 -0.83 17.45
C SER A 99 7.27 -0.28 16.23
N PHE A 100 7.34 -0.98 15.10
CA PHE A 100 6.63 -0.60 13.87
C PHE A 100 5.13 -0.53 14.11
N ARG A 101 4.53 0.53 13.58
CA ARG A 101 3.11 0.61 13.32
C ARG A 101 2.91 0.69 11.82
N TRP A 102 1.85 0.04 11.36
CA TRP A 102 1.60 -0.08 9.94
C TRP A 102 0.12 -0.07 9.61
N LEU A 103 -0.17 0.45 8.41
CA LEU A 103 -1.46 0.35 7.76
C LEU A 103 -1.21 -0.37 6.43
N SER A 104 -1.60 -1.64 6.36
CA SER A 104 -1.48 -2.43 5.15
C SER A 104 -2.71 -2.23 4.29
N VAL A 105 -2.52 -1.96 3.00
CA VAL A 105 -3.61 -1.56 2.11
C VAL A 105 -3.56 -2.25 0.74
N ILE A 106 -4.73 -2.37 0.11
CA ILE A 106 -4.88 -2.75 -1.30
C ILE A 106 -5.86 -1.76 -1.93
N ARG A 107 -5.42 -1.05 -2.98
CA ARG A 107 -6.29 -0.13 -3.72
C ARG A 107 -7.49 -0.88 -4.32
N VAL A 108 -8.66 -0.25 -4.27
CA VAL A 108 -9.87 -0.72 -4.94
C VAL A 108 -10.37 0.31 -5.96
N PRO A 109 -11.10 -0.11 -7.00
CA PRO A 109 -11.75 0.83 -7.92
C PRO A 109 -12.69 1.80 -7.21
N GLU A 110 -12.82 3.00 -7.75
CA GLU A 110 -13.62 4.09 -7.18
C GLU A 110 -15.14 3.81 -7.21
N PHE A 111 -15.59 2.84 -8.02
CA PHE A 111 -16.97 2.38 -8.04
C PHE A 111 -17.35 1.52 -6.81
N ILE A 112 -16.36 1.06 -6.02
CA ILE A 112 -16.63 0.26 -4.82
C ILE A 112 -17.23 1.13 -3.73
N THR A 113 -18.47 0.84 -3.37
CA THR A 113 -19.20 1.53 -2.29
C THR A 113 -19.05 0.82 -0.95
N GLU A 114 -19.48 1.50 0.12
CA GLU A 114 -19.56 0.91 1.47
C GLU A 114 -20.48 -0.32 1.51
N ALA A 115 -21.53 -0.36 0.66
CA ALA A 115 -22.44 -1.50 0.57
C ALA A 115 -21.75 -2.72 -0.07
N ASP A 116 -20.98 -2.51 -1.14
CA ASP A 116 -20.21 -3.57 -1.81
C ASP A 116 -19.13 -4.13 -0.88
N PHE A 117 -18.45 -3.23 -0.16
CA PHE A 117 -17.48 -3.59 0.86
C PHE A 117 -18.08 -4.40 2.00
N THR A 118 -19.23 -3.96 2.54
CA THR A 118 -19.96 -4.68 3.59
C THR A 118 -20.36 -6.08 3.14
N TRP A 119 -20.89 -6.20 1.91
CA TRP A 119 -21.20 -7.49 1.31
C TRP A 119 -19.95 -8.38 1.20
N ALA A 120 -18.84 -7.84 0.70
CA ALA A 120 -17.62 -8.60 0.51
C ALA A 120 -17.01 -9.08 1.83
N LYS A 121 -17.07 -8.28 2.90
CA LYS A 121 -16.67 -8.71 4.25
C LYS A 121 -17.50 -9.90 4.72
N ALA A 122 -18.83 -9.81 4.63
CA ALA A 122 -19.71 -10.89 5.06
C ALA A 122 -19.49 -12.18 4.25
N GLU A 123 -19.33 -12.05 2.93
CA GLU A 123 -19.14 -13.19 2.04
C GLU A 123 -17.75 -13.83 2.21
N ALA A 124 -16.70 -13.02 2.40
CA ALA A 124 -15.37 -13.51 2.72
C ALA A 124 -15.36 -14.27 4.06
N GLN A 125 -15.97 -13.71 5.10
CA GLN A 125 -16.09 -14.33 6.41
C GLN A 125 -16.85 -15.67 6.34
N ARG A 126 -17.96 -15.73 5.62
CA ARG A 126 -18.74 -16.96 5.42
C ARG A 126 -17.94 -18.05 4.69
N LYS A 127 -17.24 -17.70 3.60
CA LYS A 127 -16.51 -18.66 2.75
C LYS A 127 -15.18 -19.10 3.36
N LYS A 128 -14.45 -18.17 3.98
CA LYS A 128 -13.08 -18.40 4.48
C LYS A 128 -13.03 -18.72 5.96
N LYS A 129 -14.12 -18.50 6.70
CA LYS A 129 -14.18 -18.65 8.17
C LYS A 129 -13.12 -17.78 8.87
N LEU A 130 -12.90 -16.58 8.34
CA LEU A 130 -11.98 -15.58 8.87
C LEU A 130 -12.78 -14.40 9.43
N ASP A 131 -12.38 -13.86 10.56
CA ASP A 131 -12.95 -12.61 11.07
C ASP A 131 -12.42 -11.44 10.24
N CYS A 132 -13.25 -10.93 9.34
CA CYS A 132 -12.91 -9.80 8.49
C CYS A 132 -13.25 -8.45 9.15
N SER A 133 -13.69 -8.44 10.42
CA SER A 133 -14.02 -7.21 11.15
C SER A 133 -12.92 -6.14 11.13
N PRO A 134 -11.60 -6.46 11.19
CA PRO A 134 -10.54 -5.46 11.16
C PRO A 134 -10.35 -4.74 9.83
N VAL A 135 -10.87 -5.30 8.72
CA VAL A 135 -10.74 -4.68 7.40
C VAL A 135 -11.64 -3.45 7.33
N GLN A 136 -11.10 -2.34 6.85
CA GLN A 136 -11.80 -1.08 6.63
C GLN A 136 -11.76 -0.69 5.15
N LEU A 137 -12.75 0.07 4.69
CA LEU A 137 -12.72 0.81 3.43
C LEU A 137 -12.42 2.26 3.77
N ILE A 138 -11.30 2.79 3.26
CA ILE A 138 -10.85 4.15 3.56
C ILE A 138 -10.46 4.88 2.28
N GLU A 139 -10.56 6.20 2.31
CA GLU A 139 -9.97 7.08 1.30
C GLU A 139 -8.70 7.70 1.88
N ILE A 140 -7.62 7.70 1.11
CA ILE A 140 -6.35 8.34 1.48
C ILE A 140 -6.01 9.39 0.43
N ASP A 141 -5.86 10.64 0.88
CA ASP A 141 -5.30 11.75 0.10
C ASP A 141 -3.83 11.94 0.48
N GLU A 142 -2.95 11.23 -0.22
CA GLU A 142 -1.50 11.25 0.07
C GLU A 142 -0.85 12.58 -0.37
N GLY A 143 -1.41 13.19 -1.41
CA GLY A 143 -1.04 14.51 -1.90
C GLY A 143 0.34 14.56 -2.54
N LEU A 144 1.10 15.62 -2.23
CA LEU A 144 2.39 15.89 -2.84
C LEU A 144 3.51 15.05 -2.20
N CYS A 145 4.18 14.23 -2.98
CA CYS A 145 5.22 13.33 -2.51
C CYS A 145 6.49 13.38 -3.36
N VAL A 146 7.60 12.91 -2.79
CA VAL A 146 8.74 12.41 -3.57
C VAL A 146 8.67 10.89 -3.58
N GLN A 147 9.01 10.26 -4.70
CA GLN A 147 9.06 8.80 -4.82
C GLN A 147 10.24 8.33 -5.66
N CYS A 148 10.62 7.06 -5.45
CA CYS A 148 11.66 6.38 -6.21
C CYS A 148 11.37 4.88 -6.30
N MET A 149 11.82 4.23 -7.38
CA MET A 149 11.88 2.78 -7.44
C MET A 149 13.11 2.29 -6.67
N HIS A 150 12.89 1.62 -5.55
CA HIS A 150 13.91 0.82 -4.89
C HIS A 150 14.06 -0.54 -5.59
N VAL A 151 15.31 -0.96 -5.84
CA VAL A 151 15.64 -2.28 -6.39
C VAL A 151 16.64 -2.96 -5.47
N GLY A 152 16.20 -4.02 -4.79
CA GLY A 152 17.02 -4.73 -3.82
C GLY A 152 16.24 -5.15 -2.57
N PRO A 153 16.96 -5.62 -1.53
CA PRO A 153 16.41 -5.93 -0.21
C PRO A 153 15.89 -4.69 0.51
N TYR A 154 14.82 -4.83 1.29
CA TYR A 154 14.25 -3.73 2.08
C TYR A 154 15.25 -3.06 3.04
N ASP A 155 16.23 -3.81 3.56
CA ASP A 155 17.24 -3.25 4.47
C ASP A 155 18.20 -2.26 3.76
N ASP A 156 18.25 -2.25 2.42
CA ASP A 156 19.03 -1.29 1.60
C ASP A 156 18.23 -0.03 1.22
N GLU A 157 16.95 0.02 1.59
CA GLU A 157 16.06 1.15 1.31
C GLU A 157 16.53 2.51 1.87
N PRO A 158 17.21 2.61 3.03
CA PRO A 158 17.70 3.89 3.55
C PRO A 158 18.54 4.71 2.55
N ALA A 159 19.31 4.04 1.68
CA ALA A 159 20.06 4.74 0.62
C ALA A 159 19.13 5.35 -0.45
N THR A 160 18.00 4.71 -0.73
CA THR A 160 16.97 5.23 -1.64
C THR A 160 16.24 6.43 -1.01
N ALA A 161 15.90 6.32 0.27
CA ALA A 161 15.30 7.40 1.06
C ALA A 161 16.19 8.66 1.09
N GLU A 162 17.49 8.49 1.36
CA GLU A 162 18.45 9.61 1.38
C GLU A 162 18.55 10.30 0.02
N ALA A 163 18.60 9.52 -1.07
CA ALA A 163 18.61 10.07 -2.43
C ALA A 163 17.32 10.86 -2.74
N MET A 164 16.16 10.37 -2.29
CA MET A 164 14.89 11.08 -2.42
C MET A 164 14.87 12.40 -1.66
N HIS A 165 15.36 12.42 -0.41
CA HIS A 165 15.38 13.64 0.41
C HIS A 165 16.34 14.69 -0.16
N ARG A 166 17.52 14.30 -0.64
CA ARG A 166 18.45 15.22 -1.32
C ARG A 166 17.82 15.85 -2.57
N PHE A 167 17.21 15.02 -3.42
CA PHE A 167 16.51 15.51 -4.62
C PHE A 167 15.36 16.46 -4.25
N ALA A 168 14.56 16.12 -3.25
CA ALA A 168 13.45 16.96 -2.80
C ALA A 168 13.93 18.34 -2.31
N ALA A 169 15.02 18.37 -1.52
CA ALA A 169 15.63 19.61 -1.05
C ALA A 169 16.13 20.50 -2.19
N GLU A 170 16.83 19.92 -3.16
CA GLU A 170 17.29 20.63 -4.38
C GLU A 170 16.12 21.19 -5.20
N ALA A 171 14.97 20.52 -5.18
CA ALA A 171 13.76 20.93 -5.86
C ALA A 171 12.85 21.89 -5.04
N GLY A 172 13.27 22.32 -3.85
CA GLY A 172 12.54 23.29 -3.03
C GLY A 172 11.46 22.69 -2.13
N TYR A 173 11.62 21.43 -1.73
CA TYR A 173 10.70 20.72 -0.85
C TYR A 173 11.38 20.22 0.43
N VAL A 174 10.58 20.03 1.48
CA VAL A 174 10.99 19.38 2.74
C VAL A 174 10.06 18.21 3.08
N PRO A 175 10.55 17.18 3.81
CA PRO A 175 9.71 16.10 4.30
C PRO A 175 8.52 16.62 5.13
N ASP A 176 7.35 16.01 4.95
CA ASP A 176 6.10 16.40 5.62
C ASP A 176 5.43 15.19 6.31
N PHE A 177 6.22 14.48 7.11
CA PHE A 177 5.71 13.36 7.90
C PHE A 177 4.82 13.85 9.05
N THR A 178 3.59 13.36 9.10
CA THR A 178 2.61 13.67 10.15
C THR A 178 1.85 12.40 10.52
N ASP A 179 0.87 12.48 11.42
CA ASP A 179 0.04 11.32 11.72
C ASP A 179 -0.80 10.82 10.53
N ALA A 180 -1.13 11.72 9.60
CA ALA A 180 -1.87 11.41 8.39
C ALA A 180 -0.97 11.14 7.17
N ARG A 181 0.31 11.53 7.23
CA ARG A 181 1.26 11.44 6.10
C ARG A 181 2.47 10.61 6.52
N ARG A 182 2.51 9.34 6.10
CA ARG A 182 3.47 8.33 6.57
C ARG A 182 4.48 7.93 5.50
N HIS A 183 5.49 7.15 5.88
CA HIS A 183 6.34 6.44 4.95
C HIS A 183 5.49 5.42 4.17
N HIS A 184 5.58 5.40 2.84
CA HIS A 184 4.71 4.58 2.00
C HIS A 184 5.52 3.70 1.04
N GLU A 185 5.26 2.40 1.09
CA GLU A 185 5.85 1.38 0.22
C GLU A 185 4.80 0.69 -0.64
N ILE A 186 5.10 0.48 -1.94
CA ILE A 186 4.28 -0.31 -2.86
C ILE A 186 5.06 -1.54 -3.33
N TYR A 187 4.59 -2.73 -2.95
CA TYR A 187 5.29 -4.00 -3.18
C TYR A 187 4.99 -4.60 -4.56
N LEU A 188 5.82 -4.27 -5.55
CA LEU A 188 5.65 -4.77 -6.92
C LEU A 188 6.13 -6.21 -7.12
N SER A 189 6.90 -6.73 -6.16
CA SER A 189 7.47 -8.08 -6.16
C SER A 189 6.92 -8.87 -4.97
N ASP A 190 6.68 -10.17 -5.16
CA ASP A 190 6.35 -11.07 -4.05
C ASP A 190 7.66 -11.55 -3.39
N PRO A 191 7.98 -11.12 -2.15
CA PRO A 191 9.26 -11.48 -1.50
C PRO A 191 9.41 -12.98 -1.26
N ARG A 192 8.32 -13.76 -1.33
CA ARG A 192 8.36 -15.23 -1.21
C ARG A 192 8.79 -15.93 -2.50
N LYS A 193 8.84 -15.20 -3.62
CA LYS A 193 9.08 -15.74 -4.97
C LYS A 193 10.23 -15.05 -5.70
N ALA A 194 10.46 -13.78 -5.41
CA ALA A 194 11.47 -12.98 -6.08
C ALA A 194 12.86 -13.19 -5.47
N ASP A 195 13.88 -13.13 -6.31
CA ASP A 195 15.27 -12.96 -5.89
C ASP A 195 15.40 -11.61 -5.15
N PRO A 196 15.85 -11.58 -3.88
CA PRO A 196 15.96 -10.35 -3.10
C PRO A 196 16.69 -9.21 -3.82
N ALA A 197 17.72 -9.52 -4.60
CA ALA A 197 18.49 -8.53 -5.36
C ALA A 197 17.73 -7.90 -6.55
N LYS A 198 16.56 -8.44 -6.88
CA LYS A 198 15.72 -8.00 -8.01
C LYS A 198 14.32 -7.57 -7.58
N MET A 199 14.05 -7.56 -6.27
CA MET A 199 12.80 -7.05 -5.74
C MET A 199 12.65 -5.58 -6.10
N LYS A 200 11.40 -5.18 -6.30
CA LYS A 200 11.02 -3.83 -6.69
C LYS A 200 9.96 -3.33 -5.73
N THR A 201 10.26 -2.21 -5.11
CA THR A 201 9.38 -1.50 -4.19
C THR A 201 9.35 -0.03 -4.62
N VAL A 202 8.17 0.56 -4.75
CA VAL A 202 8.09 2.02 -4.85
C VAL A 202 8.14 2.56 -3.45
N VAL A 203 9.14 3.40 -3.17
CA VAL A 203 9.25 4.13 -1.91
C VAL A 203 8.73 5.53 -2.15
N ARG A 204 7.85 6.00 -1.27
CA ARG A 204 7.22 7.31 -1.37
C ARG A 204 7.18 8.01 -0.02
N HIS A 205 7.61 9.27 -0.01
CA HIS A 205 7.63 10.12 1.17
C HIS A 205 6.81 11.40 0.92
N PRO A 206 5.95 11.80 1.87
CA PRO A 206 5.24 13.06 1.79
C PRO A 206 6.21 14.23 1.86
N VAL A 207 5.97 15.24 1.04
CA VAL A 207 6.73 16.49 1.05
C VAL A 207 5.78 17.69 1.01
N ARG A 208 6.33 18.86 1.33
CA ARG A 208 5.68 20.16 1.13
C ARG A 208 6.68 21.19 0.62
N PRO A 209 6.23 22.25 -0.08
CA PRO A 209 7.10 23.36 -0.43
C PRO A 209 7.74 23.98 0.82
N VAL A 210 8.97 24.50 0.66
CA VAL A 210 9.66 25.32 1.67
C VAL A 210 8.88 26.60 1.95
#